data_AF-A0A535D4A0-F1
#
_entry.id   AF-A0A535D4A0-F1
#
_cell.length_a   1.000
_cell.length_b   1.000
_cell.length_c   1.000
_cell.angle_alpha   90.00
_cell.angle_beta   90.00
_cell.angle_gamma   90.00
#
_symmetry.space_group_name_H-M   'P 1'
#
loop_
_entity.id
_entity.type
_entity.pdbx_description
1 polymer ?
#
loop_
_entity_poly.entity_id
_entity_poly.type
_entity_poly.pdbx_seq_one_letter_code
_entity_poly.pdbx_strand_id
1 'polypeptide(L)'
;MRRIVTVVAALVVAGCSLPIPSPIDTSTPTPKPVTALDARQVSAVLRAAQAHMFANRYSAADSAYARLLREAPLNGEAHAEYALFLNYRNLQAAARMEAARAVALDAGNGHVTAIQCRVEDWSQQLPAALSNGRRAVKKAPADPLAHLFLAEVLADTGDLTGSQREIDAASPLIDHKPTDYLQAERQREMANLAGARGDRSAQIAAFTAARATQPLWLYRSVELVDAEVTAGDRAAAASVLDVAAMLSPDDVETLRVLGEDALFAGDASAAAAIWAKARALAPGDAQVLDMAGEAAVAATHDINAGVAAFLAALNAERTDADAAAYLLALSLYVQHRPPLGRSEIADATEQDVAESRERAPAPPPDPETSWAAGAAQALAAVNAARAAAGLGPVRLDSRLTSSARSHSYYWLFNVLSPAVAGLGIHSETPGAAGFSGRQPWDRATAFGYPNQRVGEDIAHQGSATDAVGDWVNSVYHRFAIMRADLSVIGFGSGAVGALTIQDMEFGFAPARSAPPVLYPGPAQTQVPATFVDNELPDPVPAGKPRTTGYPVTVTFSVADTVRLSAFTLAGPDGTAVVAYLLPPSAATENSASLLPAAPLSPGATYSAHVVAVVNGRRFDRTWSFTTAS
;
A
#
# COMPACT_ATOMS: atom_id res chain seq x y z
N MET A 1 2.29 -9.43 8.08
CA MET A 1 2.28 -9.00 6.66
C MET A 1 0.91 -8.42 6.36
N ARG A 2 0.79 -7.10 6.48
CA ARG A 2 -0.43 -6.34 6.17
C ARG A 2 -0.30 -5.80 4.74
N ARG A 3 -1.41 -5.46 4.09
CA ARG A 3 -1.40 -4.70 2.83
C ARG A 3 -0.51 -3.47 3.03
N ILE A 4 0.70 -3.52 2.47
CA ILE A 4 1.62 -2.38 2.44
C ILE A 4 1.10 -1.50 1.31
N VAL A 5 0.09 -0.69 1.63
CA VAL A 5 -0.08 0.59 0.95
C VAL A 5 0.71 1.57 1.80
N THR A 6 1.95 1.83 1.40
CA THR A 6 2.79 2.84 2.04
C THR A 6 2.17 4.21 1.76
N VAL A 7 1.30 4.69 2.63
CA VAL A 7 0.87 6.10 2.59
C VAL A 7 1.91 6.92 3.35
N VAL A 8 2.90 7.45 2.64
CA VAL A 8 3.76 8.51 3.16
C VAL A 8 2.92 9.78 3.28
N ALA A 9 2.74 10.27 4.50
CA ALA A 9 1.99 11.49 4.77
C ALA A 9 2.72 12.71 4.19
N ALA A 10 2.27 13.22 3.04
CA ALA A 10 2.59 14.56 2.59
C ALA A 10 1.71 15.56 3.36
N LEU A 11 2.36 16.37 4.21
CA LEU A 11 1.75 17.49 4.92
C LEU A 11 1.43 18.61 3.90
N VAL A 12 0.31 18.48 3.19
CA VAL A 12 -0.27 19.59 2.43
C VAL A 12 -1.14 20.37 3.40
N VAL A 13 -0.68 21.56 3.80
CA VAL A 13 -1.56 22.57 4.40
C VAL A 13 -2.47 23.09 3.29
N ALA A 14 -3.52 22.33 2.98
CA ALA A 14 -4.65 22.82 2.21
C ALA A 14 -5.54 23.57 3.21
N GLY A 15 -5.55 24.90 3.12
CA GLY A 15 -6.52 25.73 3.80
C GLY A 15 -7.91 25.50 3.20
N CYS A 16 -8.56 24.40 3.55
CA CYS A 16 -9.95 24.17 3.21
C CYS A 16 -10.83 24.99 4.17
N SER A 17 -11.31 26.11 3.66
CA SER A 17 -12.47 26.80 4.23
C SER A 17 -13.64 25.82 4.15
N LEU A 18 -14.19 25.44 5.30
CA LEU A 18 -15.43 24.66 5.39
C LEU A 18 -16.54 25.36 4.58
N PRO A 19 -17.46 24.62 3.94
CA PRO A 19 -18.59 25.22 3.26
C PRO A 19 -19.40 26.07 4.25
N ILE A 20 -19.67 27.32 3.85
CA ILE A 20 -20.58 28.22 4.56
C ILE A 20 -21.97 27.57 4.50
N PRO A 21 -22.64 27.32 5.64
CA PRO A 21 -24.00 26.80 5.63
C PRO A 21 -24.94 27.78 4.92
N SER A 22 -25.84 27.26 4.08
CA SER A 22 -26.96 28.04 3.53
C SER A 22 -27.75 28.75 4.66
N PRO A 23 -28.36 29.91 4.41
CA PRO A 23 -29.13 30.63 5.42
C PRO A 23 -30.19 29.72 6.04
N ILE A 24 -30.08 29.53 7.35
CA ILE A 24 -31.00 28.75 8.16
C ILE A 24 -32.39 29.37 8.06
N ASP A 25 -33.38 28.58 7.63
CA ASP A 25 -34.80 28.87 7.88
C ASP A 25 -35.00 28.98 9.40
N THR A 26 -35.20 30.20 9.88
CA THR A 26 -35.28 30.55 11.31
C THR A 26 -36.59 30.11 11.98
N SER A 27 -37.33 29.19 11.39
CA SER A 27 -38.58 28.66 11.94
C SER A 27 -38.47 27.26 12.56
N THR A 28 -37.25 26.75 12.80
CA THR A 28 -37.05 25.48 13.51
C THR A 28 -36.97 25.65 15.04
N PRO A 29 -37.66 24.80 15.82
CA PRO A 29 -37.62 24.89 17.28
C PRO A 29 -36.19 24.64 17.80
N THR A 30 -35.73 25.49 18.71
CA THR A 30 -34.45 25.38 19.42
C THR A 30 -34.14 23.91 19.79
N PRO A 31 -33.01 23.33 19.35
CA PRO A 31 -32.65 21.97 19.75
C PRO A 31 -32.53 21.92 21.28
N LYS A 32 -33.27 20.98 21.89
CA LYS A 32 -33.17 20.74 23.33
C LYS A 32 -31.70 20.48 23.68
N PRO A 33 -31.18 21.01 24.80
CA PRO A 33 -29.85 20.66 25.27
C PRO A 33 -29.79 19.13 25.41
N VAL A 34 -28.88 18.51 24.64
CA VAL A 34 -28.63 17.07 24.76
C VAL A 34 -28.00 16.87 26.12
N THR A 35 -28.72 16.24 27.04
CA THR A 35 -28.19 15.86 28.34
C THR A 35 -26.99 14.92 28.08
N ALA A 36 -25.82 15.24 28.62
CA ALA A 36 -24.66 14.37 28.54
C ALA A 36 -25.01 12.97 29.09
N LEU A 37 -24.59 11.91 28.39
CA LEU A 37 -24.87 10.54 28.80
C LEU A 37 -24.17 10.21 30.11
N ASP A 38 -24.85 9.48 30.99
CA ASP A 38 -24.21 8.83 32.13
C ASP A 38 -23.38 7.60 31.70
N ALA A 39 -22.57 7.06 32.61
CA ALA A 39 -21.69 5.93 32.30
C ALA A 39 -22.43 4.66 31.85
N ARG A 40 -23.65 4.39 32.36
CA ARG A 40 -24.44 3.22 31.92
C ARG A 40 -24.98 3.42 30.52
N GLN A 41 -25.41 4.64 30.21
CA GLN A 41 -25.90 5.01 28.89
C GLN A 41 -24.76 4.98 27.86
N VAL A 42 -23.59 5.53 28.17
CA VAL A 42 -22.36 5.41 27.34
C VAL A 42 -22.06 3.94 27.04
N SER A 43 -22.01 3.10 28.07
CA SER A 43 -21.73 1.67 27.91
C SER A 43 -22.79 0.95 27.06
N ALA A 44 -24.06 1.36 27.12
CA ALA A 44 -25.12 0.80 26.28
C ALA A 44 -25.01 1.22 24.81
N VAL A 45 -24.72 2.49 24.54
CA VAL A 45 -24.53 3.00 23.17
C VAL A 45 -23.27 2.40 22.54
N LEU A 46 -22.20 2.27 23.32
CA LEU A 46 -20.97 1.60 22.89
C LEU A 46 -21.21 0.15 22.47
N ARG A 47 -21.91 -0.64 23.29
CA ARG A 47 -22.29 -2.02 22.93
C ARG A 47 -23.13 -2.09 21.66
N ALA A 48 -24.03 -1.12 21.45
CA ALA A 48 -24.83 -1.06 20.23
C ALA A 48 -23.96 -0.76 19.00
N ALA A 49 -23.00 0.17 19.11
CA ALA A 49 -22.05 0.46 18.04
C ALA A 49 -21.19 -0.78 17.68
N GLN A 50 -20.66 -1.47 18.70
CA GLN A 50 -19.92 -2.73 18.52
C GLN A 50 -20.80 -3.83 17.89
N ALA A 51 -22.07 -3.93 18.27
CA ALA A 51 -23.00 -4.88 17.65
C ALA A 51 -23.25 -4.58 16.16
N HIS A 52 -23.28 -3.30 15.75
CA HIS A 52 -23.34 -2.94 14.33
C HIS A 52 -22.06 -3.34 13.59
N MET A 53 -20.89 -3.09 14.20
CA MET A 53 -19.60 -3.50 13.66
C MET A 53 -19.51 -5.01 13.46
N PHE A 54 -19.82 -5.82 14.48
CA PHE A 54 -19.77 -7.28 14.36
C PHE A 54 -20.84 -7.86 13.41
N ALA A 55 -21.88 -7.08 13.10
CA ALA A 55 -22.88 -7.41 12.09
C ALA A 55 -22.55 -6.85 10.69
N ASN A 56 -21.34 -6.32 10.47
CA ASN A 56 -20.88 -5.68 9.23
C ASN A 56 -21.78 -4.54 8.74
N ARG A 57 -22.44 -3.81 9.65
CA ARG A 57 -23.20 -2.60 9.30
C ARG A 57 -22.34 -1.40 9.63
N TYR A 58 -21.27 -1.20 8.87
CA TYR A 58 -20.23 -0.22 9.21
C TYR A 58 -20.75 1.22 9.13
N SER A 59 -21.66 1.53 8.21
CA SER A 59 -22.30 2.86 8.18
C SER A 59 -23.12 3.13 9.45
N ALA A 60 -23.82 2.11 9.96
CA ALA A 60 -24.59 2.20 11.20
C ALA A 60 -23.69 2.26 12.45
N ALA A 61 -22.59 1.50 12.46
CA ALA A 61 -21.60 1.54 13.53
C ALA A 61 -20.94 2.92 13.61
N ASP A 62 -20.52 3.48 12.47
CA ASP A 62 -19.91 4.82 12.39
C ASP A 62 -20.89 5.89 12.88
N SER A 63 -22.15 5.83 12.45
CA SER A 63 -23.21 6.73 12.94
C SER A 63 -23.43 6.62 14.45
N ALA A 64 -23.37 5.40 15.00
CA ALA A 64 -23.52 5.15 16.44
C ALA A 64 -22.33 5.70 17.25
N TYR A 65 -21.10 5.49 16.78
CA TYR A 65 -19.91 6.09 17.38
C TYR A 65 -19.92 7.61 17.28
N ALA A 66 -20.22 8.17 16.11
CA ALA A 66 -20.31 9.63 15.92
C ALA A 66 -21.34 10.25 16.85
N ARG A 67 -22.48 9.58 17.06
CA ARG A 67 -23.47 9.99 18.06
C ARG A 67 -22.89 9.92 19.48
N LEU A 68 -22.27 8.80 19.85
CA LEU A 68 -21.67 8.62 21.18
C LEU A 68 -20.67 9.74 21.49
N LEU A 69 -19.80 10.09 20.54
CA LEU A 69 -18.79 11.14 20.73
C LEU A 69 -19.38 12.54 20.78
N ARG A 70 -20.54 12.81 20.14
CA ARG A 70 -21.27 14.07 20.33
C ARG A 70 -21.90 14.16 21.73
N GLU A 71 -22.43 13.05 22.24
CA GLU A 71 -23.17 13.01 23.51
C GLU A 71 -22.24 12.81 24.74
N ALA A 72 -21.03 12.30 24.53
CA ALA A 72 -20.01 12.06 25.56
C ALA A 72 -18.57 12.40 25.07
N PRO A 73 -18.28 13.65 24.66
CA PRO A 73 -17.03 14.04 23.98
C PRO A 73 -15.76 14.00 24.85
N LEU A 74 -15.89 13.71 26.15
CA LEU A 74 -14.77 13.62 27.09
C LEU A 74 -14.54 12.19 27.60
N ASN A 75 -15.26 11.21 27.05
CA ASN A 75 -15.14 9.83 27.48
C ASN A 75 -14.00 9.12 26.72
N GLY A 76 -12.87 8.89 27.40
CA GLY A 76 -11.68 8.28 26.79
C GLY A 76 -11.92 6.88 26.21
N GLU A 77 -12.73 6.05 26.87
CA GLU A 77 -13.07 4.70 26.39
C GLU A 77 -13.87 4.75 25.07
N ALA A 78 -14.85 5.64 24.95
CA ALA A 78 -15.62 5.83 23.72
C ALA A 78 -14.74 6.25 22.53
N HIS A 79 -13.79 7.16 22.76
CA HIS A 79 -12.80 7.54 21.75
C HIS A 79 -11.88 6.36 21.39
N ALA A 80 -11.42 5.58 22.38
CA ALA A 80 -10.57 4.42 22.11
C ALA A 80 -11.30 3.38 21.26
N GLU A 81 -12.53 3.03 21.62
CA GLU A 81 -13.32 2.03 20.88
C GLU A 81 -13.66 2.48 19.46
N TYR A 82 -13.92 3.78 19.25
CA TYR A 82 -14.06 4.31 17.90
C TYR A 82 -12.75 4.21 17.11
N ALA A 83 -11.60 4.51 17.75
CA ALA A 83 -10.29 4.32 17.13
C ALA A 83 -10.05 2.86 16.73
N LEU A 84 -10.43 1.90 17.56
CA LEU A 84 -10.32 0.47 17.25
C LEU A 84 -11.22 0.08 16.06
N PHE A 85 -12.46 0.58 16.02
CA PHE A 85 -13.36 0.37 14.87
C PHE A 85 -12.79 0.95 13.57
N LEU A 86 -12.26 2.18 13.61
CA LEU A 86 -11.59 2.81 12.46
C LEU A 86 -10.36 2.00 12.02
N ASN A 87 -9.62 1.44 12.97
CA ASN A 87 -8.48 0.58 12.69
C ASN A 87 -8.88 -0.70 11.93
N TYR A 88 -9.98 -1.35 12.31
CA TYR A 88 -10.53 -2.49 11.58
C TYR A 88 -11.02 -2.15 10.17
N ARG A 89 -11.40 -0.89 9.92
CA ARG A 89 -11.73 -0.36 8.59
C ARG A 89 -10.51 0.11 7.79
N ASN A 90 -9.30 -0.12 8.29
CA ASN A 90 -8.05 0.35 7.70
C ASN A 90 -7.96 1.89 7.55
N LEU A 91 -8.72 2.64 8.34
CA LEU A 91 -8.70 4.12 8.38
C LEU A 91 -7.62 4.61 9.36
N GLN A 92 -6.37 4.24 9.08
CA GLN A 92 -5.24 4.35 10.03
C GLN A 92 -4.99 5.78 10.55
N ALA A 93 -5.07 6.79 9.68
CA ALA A 93 -4.85 8.18 10.08
C ALA A 93 -5.90 8.67 11.08
N ALA A 94 -7.18 8.40 10.78
CA ALA A 94 -8.29 8.73 11.68
C ALA A 94 -8.21 7.93 12.99
N ALA A 95 -7.94 6.62 12.90
CA ALA A 95 -7.76 5.76 14.07
C ALA A 95 -6.65 6.28 14.99
N ARG A 96 -5.50 6.68 14.45
CA ARG A 96 -4.39 7.26 15.23
C ARG A 96 -4.76 8.56 15.91
N MET A 97 -5.39 9.48 15.18
CA MET A 97 -5.84 10.75 15.75
C MET A 97 -6.79 10.52 16.92
N GLU A 98 -7.68 9.54 16.77
CA GLU A 98 -8.68 9.23 17.77
C GLU A 98 -8.11 8.47 18.98
N ALA A 99 -7.20 7.52 18.76
CA ALA A 99 -6.47 6.85 19.85
C ALA A 99 -5.64 7.83 20.68
N ALA A 100 -4.98 8.80 20.02
CA ALA A 100 -4.24 9.85 20.71
C ALA A 100 -5.15 10.73 21.57
N ARG A 101 -6.36 11.06 21.07
CA ARG A 101 -7.38 11.79 21.83
C ARG A 101 -7.87 10.98 23.03
N ALA A 102 -8.14 9.69 22.85
CA ALA A 102 -8.57 8.80 23.93
C ALA A 102 -7.58 8.78 25.10
N VAL A 103 -6.29 8.66 24.80
CA VAL A 103 -5.21 8.62 25.81
C VAL A 103 -5.03 9.98 26.48
N ALA A 104 -5.21 11.09 25.76
CA ALA A 104 -5.19 12.42 26.36
C ALA A 104 -6.33 12.63 27.36
N LEU A 105 -7.49 12.01 27.12
CA LEU A 105 -8.66 12.07 28.00
C LEU A 105 -8.57 11.11 29.18
N ASP A 106 -7.97 9.94 29.01
CA ASP A 106 -7.91 8.89 30.03
C ASP A 106 -6.56 8.14 30.04
N ALA A 107 -5.49 8.86 30.34
CA ALA A 107 -4.14 8.31 30.38
C ALA A 107 -3.94 7.23 31.46
N GLY A 108 -4.82 7.15 32.46
CA GLY A 108 -4.76 6.16 33.53
C GLY A 108 -5.29 4.78 33.13
N ASN A 109 -6.12 4.73 32.09
CA ASN A 109 -6.83 3.52 31.68
C ASN A 109 -5.95 2.59 30.82
N GLY A 110 -5.73 1.38 31.33
CA GLY A 110 -4.92 0.38 30.67
C GLY A 110 -5.54 -0.14 29.36
N HIS A 111 -6.87 -0.21 29.29
CA HIS A 111 -7.60 -0.64 28.09
C HIS A 111 -7.47 0.39 26.95
N VAL A 112 -7.62 1.68 27.27
CA VAL A 112 -7.36 2.78 26.32
C VAL A 112 -5.92 2.73 25.79
N THR A 113 -4.96 2.45 26.67
CA THR A 113 -3.54 2.29 26.28
C THR A 113 -3.33 1.04 25.41
N ALA A 114 -4.08 -0.04 25.65
CA ALA A 114 -4.03 -1.24 24.82
C ALA A 114 -4.49 -0.95 23.40
N ILE A 115 -5.63 -0.26 23.23
CA ILE A 115 -6.12 0.12 21.90
C ILE A 115 -5.13 1.03 21.18
N GLN A 116 -4.48 1.96 21.88
CA GLN A 116 -3.40 2.75 21.29
C GLN A 116 -2.26 1.87 20.75
N CYS A 117 -1.84 0.84 21.51
CA CYS A 117 -0.84 -0.13 21.05
C CYS A 117 -1.27 -0.79 19.74
N ARG A 118 -2.51 -1.27 19.65
CA ARG A 118 -3.06 -1.91 18.45
C ARG A 118 -3.07 -0.96 17.24
N VAL A 119 -3.53 0.28 17.42
CA VAL A 119 -3.58 1.28 16.34
C VAL A 119 -2.18 1.67 15.86
N GLU A 120 -1.23 1.85 16.79
CA GLU A 120 0.16 2.19 16.46
C GLU A 120 0.86 1.05 15.72
N ASP A 121 0.63 -0.19 16.13
CA ASP A 121 1.17 -1.38 15.47
C ASP A 121 0.67 -1.47 14.01
N TRP A 122 -0.64 -1.34 13.81
CA TRP A 122 -1.27 -1.36 12.48
C TRP A 122 -0.83 -0.22 11.59
N SER A 123 -0.47 0.91 12.19
CA SER A 123 0.10 2.07 11.50
C SER A 123 1.64 2.04 11.39
N GLN A 124 2.27 0.88 11.59
CA GLN A 124 3.72 0.66 11.47
C GLN A 124 4.60 1.51 12.42
N GLN A 125 4.04 1.95 13.56
CA GLN A 125 4.77 2.65 14.62
C GLN A 125 5.26 1.68 15.70
N LEU A 126 5.97 0.63 15.28
CA LEU A 126 6.33 -0.52 16.12
C LEU A 126 7.02 -0.15 17.45
N PRO A 127 7.98 0.81 17.52
CA PRO A 127 8.59 1.19 18.79
C PRO A 127 7.61 1.82 19.78
N ALA A 128 6.71 2.67 19.28
CA ALA A 128 5.68 3.29 20.11
C ALA A 128 4.67 2.25 20.60
N ALA A 129 4.21 1.39 19.69
CA ALA A 129 3.29 0.29 19.98
C ALA A 129 3.86 -0.64 21.06
N LEU A 130 5.10 -1.11 20.91
CA LEU A 130 5.75 -1.98 21.90
C LEU A 130 5.85 -1.31 23.28
N SER A 131 6.21 -0.01 23.31
CA SER A 131 6.25 0.74 24.56
C SER A 131 4.86 0.90 25.18
N ASN A 132 3.82 1.12 24.38
CA ASN A 132 2.45 1.26 24.83
C ASN A 132 1.85 -0.06 25.30
N GLY A 133 2.05 -1.17 24.59
CA GLY A 133 1.57 -2.49 24.98
C GLY A 133 2.10 -2.93 26.35
N ARG A 134 3.41 -2.72 26.60
CA ARG A 134 4.00 -2.99 27.93
C ARG A 134 3.38 -2.11 29.03
N ARG A 135 3.07 -0.84 28.73
CA ARG A 135 2.35 0.04 29.66
C ARG A 135 0.91 -0.43 29.88
N ALA A 136 0.23 -0.90 28.84
CA ALA A 136 -1.14 -1.37 28.91
C ALA A 136 -1.25 -2.59 29.85
N VAL A 137 -0.43 -3.62 29.65
CA VAL A 137 -0.38 -4.80 30.53
C VAL A 137 -0.05 -4.42 31.97
N LYS A 138 0.89 -3.49 32.19
CA LYS A 138 1.21 -3.01 33.54
C LYS A 138 0.02 -2.31 34.23
N LYS A 139 -0.77 -1.54 33.48
CA LYS A 139 -1.93 -0.81 34.00
C LYS A 139 -3.17 -1.69 34.18
N ALA A 140 -3.37 -2.65 33.28
CA ALA A 140 -4.54 -3.53 33.26
C ALA A 140 -4.13 -4.99 33.02
N PRO A 141 -3.45 -5.65 33.98
CA PRO A 141 -2.99 -7.04 33.83
C PRO A 141 -4.13 -8.08 33.83
N ALA A 142 -5.37 -7.66 34.05
CA ALA A 142 -6.56 -8.50 33.97
C ALA A 142 -7.39 -8.23 32.70
N ASP A 143 -6.93 -7.33 31.81
CA ASP A 143 -7.53 -7.09 30.50
C ASP A 143 -6.89 -8.03 29.46
N PRO A 144 -7.61 -9.01 28.91
CA PRO A 144 -7.05 -9.90 27.91
C PRO A 144 -6.53 -9.18 26.66
N LEU A 145 -7.15 -8.06 26.26
CA LEU A 145 -6.75 -7.33 25.05
C LEU A 145 -5.44 -6.60 25.24
N ALA A 146 -5.12 -6.15 26.45
CA ALA A 146 -3.80 -5.58 26.76
C ALA A 146 -2.68 -6.59 26.49
N HIS A 147 -2.90 -7.86 26.84
CA HIS A 147 -1.97 -8.95 26.57
C HIS A 147 -1.93 -9.32 25.09
N LEU A 148 -3.09 -9.54 24.45
CA LEU A 148 -3.15 -9.93 23.04
C LEU A 148 -2.54 -8.86 22.11
N PHE A 149 -2.82 -7.58 22.34
CA PHE A 149 -2.29 -6.51 21.50
C PHE A 149 -0.77 -6.31 21.71
N LEU A 150 -0.26 -6.58 22.92
CA LEU A 150 1.19 -6.65 23.14
C LEU A 150 1.81 -7.89 22.46
N ALA A 151 1.11 -9.02 22.45
CA ALA A 151 1.58 -10.24 21.79
C ALA A 151 1.82 -10.03 20.30
N GLU A 152 0.95 -9.27 19.63
CA GLU A 152 1.04 -8.93 18.21
C GLU A 152 2.32 -8.16 17.90
N VAL A 153 2.53 -7.02 18.56
CA VAL A 153 3.72 -6.19 18.32
C VAL A 153 5.01 -6.90 18.72
N LEU A 154 4.98 -7.81 19.72
CA LEU A 154 6.12 -8.67 20.04
C LEU A 154 6.43 -9.64 18.90
N ALA A 155 5.43 -10.24 18.25
CA ALA A 155 5.64 -11.08 17.07
C ALA A 155 6.21 -10.27 15.91
N ASP A 156 5.63 -9.09 15.62
CA ASP A 156 6.06 -8.21 14.53
C ASP A 156 7.48 -7.63 14.75
N THR A 157 7.91 -7.49 16.00
CA THR A 157 9.28 -7.07 16.36
C THR A 157 10.25 -8.24 16.59
N GLY A 158 9.80 -9.48 16.37
CA GLY A 158 10.62 -10.70 16.42
C GLY A 158 10.80 -11.35 17.80
N ASP A 159 10.20 -10.81 18.87
CA ASP A 159 10.15 -11.47 20.18
C ASP A 159 9.03 -12.53 20.23
N LEU A 160 9.23 -13.63 19.51
CA LEU A 160 8.26 -14.71 19.38
C LEU A 160 7.99 -15.43 20.71
N THR A 161 8.97 -15.45 21.63
CA THR A 161 8.78 -16.03 22.97
C THR A 161 7.97 -15.09 23.85
N GLY A 162 8.22 -13.78 23.77
CA GLY A 162 7.38 -12.77 24.41
C GLY A 162 5.94 -12.82 23.93
N SER A 163 5.74 -12.88 22.61
CA SER A 163 4.41 -13.03 22.01
C SER A 163 3.66 -14.24 22.58
N GLN A 164 4.29 -15.41 22.59
CA GLN A 164 3.69 -16.62 23.18
C GLN A 164 3.31 -16.43 24.65
N ARG A 165 4.20 -15.84 25.47
CA ARG A 165 3.92 -15.62 26.90
C ARG A 165 2.69 -14.74 27.12
N GLU A 166 2.51 -13.69 26.32
CA GLU A 166 1.36 -12.80 26.45
C GLU A 166 0.06 -13.48 25.98
N ILE A 167 0.09 -14.31 24.93
CA ILE A 167 -1.06 -15.15 24.54
C ILE A 167 -1.42 -16.14 25.66
N ASP A 168 -0.42 -16.77 26.27
CA ASP A 168 -0.62 -17.70 27.39
C ASP A 168 -1.19 -16.98 28.63
N ALA A 169 -0.78 -15.74 28.89
CA ALA A 169 -1.30 -14.90 29.97
C ALA A 169 -2.76 -14.45 29.72
N ALA A 170 -3.11 -14.14 28.47
CA ALA A 170 -4.48 -13.79 28.09
C ALA A 170 -5.45 -14.99 28.21
N SER A 171 -4.99 -16.19 27.87
CA SER A 171 -5.83 -17.39 27.77
C SER A 171 -6.70 -17.68 29.01
N PRO A 172 -6.18 -17.76 30.26
CA PRO A 172 -7.01 -18.00 31.43
C PRO A 172 -7.98 -16.85 31.73
N LEU A 173 -7.64 -15.60 31.36
CA LEU A 173 -8.53 -14.45 31.51
C LEU A 173 -9.73 -14.55 30.56
N ILE A 174 -9.48 -15.02 29.32
CA ILE A 174 -10.51 -15.25 28.31
C ILE A 174 -11.39 -16.43 28.71
N ASP A 175 -10.80 -17.54 29.15
CA ASP A 175 -11.56 -18.73 29.56
C ASP A 175 -12.45 -18.44 30.78
N HIS A 176 -12.07 -17.48 31.65
CA HIS A 176 -12.89 -17.04 32.76
C HIS A 176 -14.11 -16.22 32.33
N LYS A 177 -13.99 -15.37 31.30
CA LYS A 177 -15.07 -14.52 30.76
C LYS A 177 -15.07 -14.54 29.23
N PRO A 178 -15.48 -15.67 28.62
CA PRO A 178 -15.39 -15.82 27.18
C PRO A 178 -16.41 -14.92 26.48
N THR A 179 -15.96 -14.26 25.43
CA THR A 179 -16.80 -13.68 24.39
C THR A 179 -16.31 -14.21 23.04
N ASP A 180 -17.18 -14.22 22.03
CA ASP A 180 -16.76 -14.64 20.69
C ASP A 180 -15.60 -13.79 20.18
N TYR A 181 -15.62 -12.48 20.48
CA TYR A 181 -14.53 -11.57 20.13
C TYR A 181 -13.21 -11.96 20.78
N LEU A 182 -13.16 -12.15 22.10
CA LEU A 182 -11.93 -12.50 22.80
C LEU A 182 -11.38 -13.87 22.38
N GLN A 183 -12.26 -14.85 22.18
CA GLN A 183 -11.88 -16.18 21.72
C GLN A 183 -11.30 -16.15 20.30
N ALA A 184 -11.93 -15.41 19.40
CA ALA A 184 -11.43 -15.22 18.04
C ALA A 184 -10.14 -14.38 18.01
N GLU A 185 -10.02 -13.37 18.86
CA GLU A 185 -8.81 -12.53 18.94
C GLU A 185 -7.61 -13.33 19.46
N ARG A 186 -7.81 -14.25 20.41
CA ARG A 186 -6.76 -15.21 20.80
C ARG A 186 -6.28 -16.04 19.60
N GLN A 187 -7.21 -16.55 18.79
CA GLN A 187 -6.87 -17.32 17.59
C GLN A 187 -6.16 -16.45 16.53
N ARG A 188 -6.59 -15.20 16.36
CA ARG A 188 -5.88 -14.22 15.52
C ARG A 188 -4.42 -14.07 15.97
N GLU A 189 -4.16 -13.87 17.25
CA GLU A 189 -2.77 -13.69 17.72
C GLU A 189 -1.94 -14.98 17.63
N MET A 190 -2.56 -16.15 17.79
CA MET A 190 -1.91 -17.42 17.46
C MET A 190 -1.55 -17.50 15.97
N ALA A 191 -2.42 -16.99 15.08
CA ALA A 191 -2.15 -16.93 13.64
C ALA A 191 -1.00 -15.96 13.32
N ASN A 192 -0.98 -14.77 13.94
CA ASN A 192 0.12 -13.81 13.79
C ASN A 192 1.46 -14.40 14.23
N LEU A 193 1.49 -15.06 15.40
CA LEU A 193 2.68 -15.74 15.90
C LEU A 193 3.14 -16.87 14.98
N ALA A 194 2.22 -17.68 14.46
CA ALA A 194 2.54 -18.74 13.49
C ALA A 194 3.12 -18.15 12.18
N GLY A 195 2.51 -17.08 11.68
CA GLY A 195 3.01 -16.35 10.51
C GLY A 195 4.42 -15.79 10.72
N ALA A 196 4.68 -15.19 11.89
CA ALA A 196 6.01 -14.69 12.26
C ALA A 196 7.06 -15.81 12.41
N ARG A 197 6.64 -17.05 12.72
CA ARG A 197 7.49 -18.25 12.70
C ARG A 197 7.71 -18.82 11.28
N GLY A 198 6.99 -18.32 10.29
CA GLY A 198 6.95 -18.90 8.94
C GLY A 198 6.13 -20.19 8.83
N ASP A 199 5.33 -20.54 9.85
CA ASP A 199 4.44 -21.71 9.83
C ASP A 199 3.10 -21.33 9.19
N ARG A 200 3.06 -21.42 7.86
CA ARG A 200 1.89 -21.04 7.08
C ARG A 200 0.65 -21.87 7.39
N SER A 201 0.84 -23.16 7.61
CA SER A 201 -0.25 -24.09 7.83
C SER A 201 -0.90 -23.84 9.19
N ALA A 202 -0.12 -23.59 10.24
CA ALA A 202 -0.65 -23.21 11.55
C ALA A 202 -1.32 -21.84 11.52
N GLN A 203 -0.77 -20.88 10.75
CA GLN A 203 -1.38 -19.56 10.57
C GLN A 203 -2.78 -19.66 9.96
N ILE A 204 -2.94 -20.39 8.86
CA ILE A 204 -4.23 -20.60 8.19
C ILE A 204 -5.21 -21.34 9.13
N ALA A 205 -4.76 -22.37 9.83
CA ALA A 205 -5.60 -23.11 10.77
C ALA A 205 -6.13 -22.22 11.91
N ALA A 206 -5.29 -21.32 12.45
CA ALA A 206 -5.68 -20.40 13.50
C ALA A 206 -6.65 -19.31 12.99
N PHE A 207 -6.42 -18.72 11.81
CA PHE A 207 -7.42 -17.81 11.20
C PHE A 207 -8.75 -18.51 10.88
N THR A 208 -8.69 -19.77 10.43
CA THR A 208 -9.88 -20.60 10.23
C THR A 208 -10.64 -20.79 11.54
N ALA A 209 -9.95 -21.04 12.66
CA ALA A 209 -10.56 -21.16 13.98
C ALA A 209 -11.13 -19.82 14.51
N ALA A 210 -10.45 -18.70 14.24
CA ALA A 210 -10.96 -17.37 14.56
C ALA A 210 -12.27 -17.08 13.82
N ARG A 211 -12.31 -17.34 12.51
CA ARG A 211 -13.51 -17.21 11.69
C ARG A 211 -14.61 -18.19 12.11
N ALA A 212 -14.29 -19.42 12.48
CA ALA A 212 -15.30 -20.37 12.98
C ALA A 212 -15.98 -19.87 14.27
N THR A 213 -15.27 -19.08 15.09
CA THR A 213 -15.78 -18.47 16.32
C THR A 213 -16.62 -17.21 16.04
N GLN A 214 -16.23 -16.41 15.05
CA GLN A 214 -16.97 -15.20 14.61
C GLN A 214 -17.28 -15.26 13.10
N PRO A 215 -18.15 -16.19 12.65
CA PRO A 215 -18.30 -16.50 11.22
C PRO A 215 -18.99 -15.41 10.41
N LEU A 216 -19.72 -14.52 11.09
CA LEU A 216 -20.46 -13.44 10.45
C LEU A 216 -19.69 -12.12 10.39
N TRP A 217 -18.58 -11.98 11.10
CA TRP A 217 -17.84 -10.71 11.07
C TRP A 217 -16.82 -10.73 9.93
N LEU A 218 -17.01 -9.83 8.96
CA LEU A 218 -16.26 -9.75 7.71
C LEU A 218 -14.76 -9.75 7.95
N TYR A 219 -14.30 -9.00 8.96
CA TYR A 219 -12.90 -8.86 9.27
C TYR A 219 -12.18 -10.22 9.43
N ARG A 220 -12.84 -11.24 10.02
CA ARG A 220 -12.27 -12.60 10.14
C ARG A 220 -12.09 -13.32 8.81
N SER A 221 -12.94 -13.00 7.84
CA SER A 221 -12.81 -13.53 6.49
C SER A 221 -11.67 -12.85 5.75
N VAL A 222 -11.51 -11.52 5.88
CA VAL A 222 -10.38 -10.76 5.30
C VAL A 222 -9.03 -11.31 5.77
N GLU A 223 -8.88 -11.54 7.08
CA GLU A 223 -7.65 -12.11 7.65
C GLU A 223 -7.29 -13.48 7.04
N LEU A 224 -8.29 -14.34 6.84
CA LEU A 224 -8.10 -15.66 6.24
C LEU A 224 -7.83 -15.57 4.74
N VAL A 225 -8.46 -14.63 4.01
CA VAL A 225 -8.22 -14.39 2.58
C VAL A 225 -6.78 -13.94 2.36
N ASP A 226 -6.30 -12.97 3.13
CA ASP A 226 -4.92 -12.50 3.07
C ASP A 226 -3.93 -13.64 3.37
N ALA A 227 -4.30 -14.52 4.32
CA ALA A 227 -3.56 -15.75 4.59
C ALA A 227 -3.56 -16.70 3.36
N GLU A 228 -4.72 -16.89 2.75
CA GLU A 228 -4.97 -17.57 1.49
C GLU A 228 -3.99 -17.21 0.38
N VAL A 229 -4.10 -15.95 -0.01
CA VAL A 229 -3.38 -15.36 -1.15
C VAL A 229 -1.88 -15.44 -0.94
N THR A 230 -1.41 -15.15 0.27
CA THR A 230 0.03 -15.19 0.57
C THR A 230 0.56 -16.64 0.65
N ALA A 231 -0.29 -17.66 0.88
CA ALA A 231 0.11 -19.07 0.69
C ALA A 231 0.14 -19.50 -0.78
N GLY A 232 -0.37 -18.67 -1.69
CA GLY A 232 -0.56 -18.99 -3.11
C GLY A 232 -1.86 -19.75 -3.41
N ASP A 233 -2.73 -19.99 -2.41
CA ASP A 233 -4.00 -20.68 -2.61
C ASP A 233 -5.14 -19.66 -2.84
N ARG A 234 -5.18 -19.13 -4.07
CA ARG A 234 -6.21 -18.18 -4.49
C ARG A 234 -7.60 -18.82 -4.56
N ALA A 235 -7.69 -20.14 -4.75
CA ALA A 235 -8.98 -20.83 -4.82
C ALA A 235 -9.63 -20.93 -3.42
N ALA A 236 -8.82 -21.21 -2.39
CA ALA A 236 -9.28 -21.15 -1.01
C ALA A 236 -9.72 -19.72 -0.62
N ALA A 237 -8.93 -18.71 -1.00
CA ALA A 237 -9.27 -17.30 -0.79
C ALA A 237 -10.61 -16.92 -1.44
N ALA A 238 -10.82 -17.28 -2.72
CA ALA A 238 -12.07 -17.06 -3.45
C ALA A 238 -13.27 -17.70 -2.73
N SER A 239 -13.13 -18.94 -2.25
CA SER A 239 -14.21 -19.62 -1.52
C SER A 239 -14.60 -18.90 -0.22
N VAL A 240 -13.64 -18.29 0.47
CA VAL A 240 -13.91 -17.48 1.66
C VAL A 240 -14.66 -16.18 1.28
N LEU A 241 -14.24 -15.52 0.21
CA LEU A 241 -14.86 -14.30 -0.30
C LEU A 241 -16.30 -14.52 -0.79
N ASP A 242 -16.55 -15.61 -1.52
CA ASP A 242 -17.91 -15.98 -1.97
C ASP A 242 -18.88 -16.08 -0.78
N VAL A 243 -18.47 -16.74 0.30
CA VAL A 243 -19.27 -16.85 1.51
C VAL A 243 -19.45 -15.51 2.20
N ALA A 244 -18.39 -14.70 2.29
CA ALA A 244 -18.47 -13.38 2.89
C ALA A 244 -19.40 -12.45 2.10
N ALA A 245 -19.35 -12.48 0.76
CA ALA A 245 -20.23 -11.74 -0.12
C ALA A 245 -21.70 -12.14 0.04
N MET A 246 -21.99 -13.44 0.13
CA MET A 246 -23.36 -13.95 0.37
C MET A 246 -23.94 -13.52 1.73
N LEU A 247 -23.10 -13.48 2.77
CA LEU A 247 -23.52 -13.15 4.13
C LEU A 247 -23.49 -11.64 4.43
N SER A 248 -22.93 -10.84 3.53
CA SER A 248 -22.75 -9.42 3.78
C SER A 248 -24.06 -8.65 3.73
N PRO A 249 -24.31 -7.79 4.74
CA PRO A 249 -25.49 -6.93 4.74
C PRO A 249 -25.46 -5.95 3.57
N ASP A 250 -26.62 -5.35 3.30
CA ASP A 250 -26.76 -4.26 2.34
C ASP A 250 -26.20 -2.95 2.93
N ASP A 251 -24.89 -2.93 3.13
CA ASP A 251 -24.10 -1.82 3.67
C ASP A 251 -22.96 -1.51 2.70
N VAL A 252 -22.93 -0.30 2.16
CA VAL A 252 -22.00 0.08 1.08
C VAL A 252 -20.55 -0.05 1.56
N GLU A 253 -20.22 0.46 2.74
CA GLU A 253 -18.86 0.41 3.29
C GLU A 253 -18.32 -1.03 3.43
N THR A 254 -19.15 -1.96 3.90
CA THR A 254 -18.80 -3.38 3.93
C THR A 254 -18.55 -3.94 2.54
N LEU A 255 -19.38 -3.60 1.56
CA LEU A 255 -19.20 -4.05 0.18
C LEU A 255 -17.94 -3.44 -0.46
N ARG A 256 -17.54 -2.21 -0.10
CA ARG A 256 -16.30 -1.60 -0.58
C ARG A 256 -15.08 -2.42 -0.14
N VAL A 257 -15.00 -2.74 1.15
CA VAL A 257 -13.90 -3.56 1.70
C VAL A 257 -13.84 -4.92 1.00
N LEU A 258 -14.99 -5.59 0.87
CA LEU A 258 -15.06 -6.89 0.20
C LEU A 258 -14.70 -6.84 -1.29
N GLY A 259 -15.14 -5.79 -1.99
CA GLY A 259 -14.87 -5.61 -3.41
C GLY A 259 -13.39 -5.38 -3.68
N GLU A 260 -12.72 -4.61 -2.81
CA GLU A 260 -11.26 -4.45 -2.84
C GLU A 260 -10.56 -5.79 -2.59
N ASP A 261 -10.99 -6.57 -1.59
CA ASP A 261 -10.43 -7.89 -1.30
C ASP A 261 -10.56 -8.84 -2.49
N ALA A 262 -11.71 -8.84 -3.15
CA ALA A 262 -11.95 -9.65 -4.35
C ALA A 262 -11.03 -9.25 -5.51
N LEU A 263 -10.80 -7.95 -5.71
CA LEU A 263 -9.84 -7.46 -6.70
C LEU A 263 -8.41 -7.93 -6.38
N PHE A 264 -7.96 -7.78 -5.13
CA PHE A 264 -6.61 -8.20 -4.72
C PHE A 264 -6.42 -9.72 -4.73
N ALA A 265 -7.46 -10.49 -4.42
CA ALA A 265 -7.43 -11.95 -4.52
C ALA A 265 -7.43 -12.45 -5.98
N GLY A 266 -7.80 -11.59 -6.94
CA GLY A 266 -7.99 -11.97 -8.33
C GLY A 266 -9.29 -12.73 -8.58
N ASP A 267 -10.30 -12.57 -7.71
CA ASP A 267 -11.61 -13.19 -7.87
C ASP A 267 -12.54 -12.28 -8.69
N ALA A 268 -12.47 -12.45 -10.01
CA ALA A 268 -13.25 -11.68 -10.95
C ALA A 268 -14.77 -11.80 -10.74
N SER A 269 -15.25 -12.99 -10.36
CA SER A 269 -16.68 -13.25 -10.17
C SER A 269 -17.21 -12.53 -8.94
N ALA A 270 -16.51 -12.67 -7.81
CA ALA A 270 -16.86 -11.98 -6.58
C ALA A 270 -16.77 -10.47 -6.77
N ALA A 271 -15.68 -9.95 -7.36
CA ALA A 271 -15.49 -8.52 -7.59
C ALA A 271 -16.65 -7.91 -8.40
N ALA A 272 -17.01 -8.52 -9.54
CA ALA A 272 -18.11 -8.05 -10.36
C ALA A 272 -19.45 -8.05 -9.61
N ALA A 273 -19.75 -9.13 -8.87
CA ALA A 273 -21.01 -9.24 -8.13
C ALA A 273 -21.10 -8.23 -6.97
N ILE A 274 -20.01 -8.06 -6.21
CA ILE A 274 -19.93 -7.16 -5.05
C ILE A 274 -20.07 -5.70 -5.50
N TRP A 275 -19.31 -5.28 -6.51
CA TRP A 275 -19.38 -3.89 -7.00
C TRP A 275 -20.69 -3.57 -7.71
N ALA A 276 -21.32 -4.54 -8.39
CA ALA A 276 -22.67 -4.37 -8.91
C ALA A 276 -23.70 -4.16 -7.78
N LYS A 277 -23.59 -4.93 -6.68
CA LYS A 277 -24.44 -4.75 -5.49
C LYS A 277 -24.20 -3.39 -4.82
N ALA A 278 -22.95 -2.98 -4.65
CA ALA A 278 -22.60 -1.67 -4.10
C ALA A 278 -23.18 -0.53 -4.93
N ARG A 279 -23.04 -0.60 -6.27
CA ARG A 279 -23.61 0.38 -7.20
C ARG A 279 -25.13 0.46 -7.14
N ALA A 280 -25.82 -0.66 -6.93
CA ALA A 280 -27.27 -0.66 -6.76
C ALA A 280 -27.72 0.08 -5.48
N LEU A 281 -26.92 0.00 -4.41
CA LEU A 281 -27.21 0.68 -3.13
C LEU A 281 -26.79 2.15 -3.13
N ALA A 282 -25.71 2.49 -3.84
CA ALA A 282 -25.17 3.84 -3.94
C ALA A 282 -24.89 4.23 -5.41
N PRO A 283 -25.92 4.44 -6.23
CA PRO A 283 -25.77 4.68 -7.67
C PRO A 283 -25.13 6.03 -8.04
N GLY A 284 -24.90 6.91 -7.06
CA GLY A 284 -24.25 8.22 -7.23
C GLY A 284 -22.98 8.40 -6.39
N ASP A 285 -22.43 7.32 -5.82
CA ASP A 285 -21.12 7.37 -5.16
C ASP A 285 -20.03 7.17 -6.21
N ALA A 286 -19.21 8.20 -6.45
CA ALA A 286 -18.20 8.20 -7.51
C ALA A 286 -17.20 7.04 -7.35
N GLN A 287 -16.72 6.81 -6.14
CA GLN A 287 -15.74 5.76 -5.87
C GLN A 287 -16.36 4.35 -6.03
N VAL A 288 -17.65 4.14 -5.75
CA VAL A 288 -18.36 2.89 -6.08
C VAL A 288 -18.51 2.73 -7.60
N LEU A 289 -18.80 3.82 -8.31
CA LEU A 289 -18.95 3.82 -9.77
C LEU A 289 -17.62 3.51 -10.47
N ASP A 290 -16.50 4.06 -9.99
CA ASP A 290 -15.15 3.75 -10.46
C ASP A 290 -14.84 2.27 -10.34
N MET A 291 -15.04 1.71 -9.15
CA MET A 291 -14.75 0.30 -8.90
C MET A 291 -15.69 -0.63 -9.65
N ALA A 292 -16.95 -0.24 -9.86
CA ALA A 292 -17.86 -0.96 -10.74
C ALA A 292 -17.43 -0.87 -12.21
N GLY A 293 -16.87 0.26 -12.64
CA GLY A 293 -16.33 0.46 -13.99
C GLY A 293 -15.08 -0.39 -14.23
N GLU A 294 -14.13 -0.34 -13.30
CA GLU A 294 -12.94 -1.20 -13.26
C GLU A 294 -13.34 -2.69 -13.30
N ALA A 295 -14.26 -3.13 -12.43
CA ALA A 295 -14.72 -4.52 -12.42
C ALA A 295 -15.41 -4.90 -13.76
N ALA A 296 -16.16 -3.99 -14.38
CA ALA A 296 -16.74 -4.27 -15.70
C ALA A 296 -15.66 -4.51 -16.76
N VAL A 297 -14.58 -3.71 -16.76
CA VAL A 297 -13.46 -3.83 -17.70
C VAL A 297 -12.62 -5.08 -17.41
N ALA A 298 -12.10 -5.21 -16.18
CA ALA A 298 -11.14 -6.24 -15.83
C ALA A 298 -11.75 -7.62 -15.55
N ALA A 299 -12.98 -7.69 -15.03
CA ALA A 299 -13.64 -8.95 -14.71
C ALA A 299 -14.48 -9.48 -15.88
N THR A 300 -15.24 -8.60 -16.53
CA THR A 300 -16.24 -9.00 -17.55
C THR A 300 -15.85 -8.62 -18.98
N HIS A 301 -14.77 -7.88 -19.17
CA HIS A 301 -14.33 -7.36 -20.48
C HIS A 301 -15.41 -6.53 -21.19
N ASP A 302 -16.31 -5.90 -20.42
CA ASP A 302 -17.37 -5.03 -20.94
C ASP A 302 -16.90 -3.56 -20.92
N ILE A 303 -16.27 -3.15 -22.02
CA ILE A 303 -15.75 -1.79 -22.20
C ILE A 303 -16.87 -0.75 -22.16
N ASN A 304 -18.07 -1.07 -22.65
CA ASN A 304 -19.17 -0.11 -22.70
C ASN A 304 -19.75 0.13 -21.30
N ALA A 305 -19.93 -0.94 -20.51
CA ALA A 305 -20.34 -0.82 -19.12
C ALA A 305 -19.30 -0.06 -18.28
N GLY A 306 -18.01 -0.29 -18.53
CA GLY A 306 -16.91 0.47 -17.94
C GLY A 306 -17.01 1.96 -18.23
N VAL A 307 -17.07 2.35 -19.51
CA VAL A 307 -17.23 3.75 -19.92
C VAL A 307 -18.47 4.39 -19.29
N ALA A 308 -19.62 3.71 -19.31
CA ALA A 308 -20.84 4.23 -18.71
C ALA A 308 -20.72 4.45 -17.19
N ALA A 309 -19.97 3.60 -16.49
CA ALA A 309 -19.73 3.73 -15.06
C ALA A 309 -18.79 4.91 -14.74
N PHE A 310 -17.66 5.04 -15.44
CA PHE A 310 -16.73 6.16 -15.24
C PHE A 310 -17.34 7.52 -15.64
N LEU A 311 -18.20 7.56 -16.67
CA LEU A 311 -18.95 8.78 -16.99
C LEU A 311 -19.96 9.12 -15.88
N ALA A 312 -20.61 8.11 -15.29
CA ALA A 312 -21.47 8.33 -14.14
C ALA A 312 -20.66 8.81 -12.92
N ALA A 313 -19.44 8.29 -12.70
CA ALA A 313 -18.54 8.75 -11.66
C ALA A 313 -18.17 10.23 -11.84
N LEU A 314 -17.74 10.64 -13.04
CA LEU A 314 -17.47 12.04 -13.37
C LEU A 314 -18.68 12.97 -13.23
N ASN A 315 -19.88 12.47 -13.55
CA ASN A 315 -21.10 13.22 -13.36
C ASN A 315 -21.45 13.39 -11.88
N ALA A 316 -21.15 12.39 -11.04
CA ALA A 316 -21.33 12.45 -9.59
C ALA A 316 -20.27 13.34 -8.92
N GLU A 317 -19.01 13.24 -9.35
CA GLU A 317 -17.88 14.03 -8.86
C GLU A 317 -17.03 14.55 -10.04
N ARG A 318 -17.25 15.81 -10.43
CA ARG A 318 -16.57 16.42 -11.59
C ARG A 318 -15.05 16.50 -11.46
N THR A 319 -14.52 16.43 -10.24
CA THR A 319 -13.09 16.49 -9.95
C THR A 319 -12.42 15.11 -9.90
N ASP A 320 -13.17 14.05 -10.21
CA ASP A 320 -12.67 12.67 -10.21
C ASP A 320 -11.62 12.47 -11.32
N ALA A 321 -10.36 12.56 -10.92
CA ALA A 321 -9.23 12.45 -11.83
C ALA A 321 -9.00 11.01 -12.29
N ASP A 322 -9.35 10.02 -11.46
CA ASP A 322 -9.17 8.61 -11.78
C ASP A 322 -10.14 8.21 -12.89
N ALA A 323 -11.43 8.56 -12.75
CA ALA A 323 -12.45 8.33 -13.77
C ALA A 323 -12.08 8.99 -15.11
N ALA A 324 -11.66 10.25 -15.10
CA ALA A 324 -11.23 10.95 -16.31
C ALA A 324 -10.01 10.29 -16.97
N ALA A 325 -9.00 9.92 -16.17
CA ALA A 325 -7.79 9.31 -16.70
C ALA A 325 -8.06 7.91 -17.27
N TYR A 326 -8.93 7.14 -16.63
CA TYR A 326 -9.35 5.81 -17.08
C TYR A 326 -10.16 5.88 -18.38
N LEU A 327 -11.11 6.81 -18.50
CA LEU A 327 -11.86 7.04 -19.75
C LEU A 327 -10.94 7.42 -20.90
N LEU A 328 -10.01 8.35 -20.64
CA LEU A 328 -9.04 8.73 -21.66
C LEU A 328 -8.18 7.52 -22.07
N ALA A 329 -7.73 6.71 -21.12
CA ALA A 329 -6.96 5.50 -21.40
C ALA A 329 -7.75 4.46 -22.21
N LEU A 330 -9.02 4.19 -21.88
CA LEU A 330 -9.89 3.31 -22.68
C LEU A 330 -10.01 3.81 -24.13
N SER A 331 -10.20 5.13 -24.30
CA SER A 331 -10.30 5.74 -25.62
C SER A 331 -8.99 5.65 -26.42
N LEU A 332 -7.83 5.77 -25.76
CA LEU A 332 -6.51 5.71 -26.38
C LEU A 332 -6.12 4.28 -26.76
N TYR A 333 -6.21 3.36 -25.81
CA TYR A 333 -5.53 2.07 -25.87
C TYR A 333 -6.45 0.89 -26.22
N VAL A 334 -7.76 1.03 -26.02
CA VAL A 334 -8.73 -0.05 -26.31
C VAL A 334 -9.60 0.30 -27.51
N GLN A 335 -10.23 1.47 -27.49
CA GLN A 335 -11.16 1.88 -28.54
C GLN A 335 -10.45 2.52 -29.73
N HIS A 336 -9.21 3.02 -29.54
CA HIS A 336 -8.43 3.76 -30.52
C HIS A 336 -9.16 4.97 -31.11
N ARG A 337 -9.88 5.71 -30.25
CA ARG A 337 -10.60 6.95 -30.56
C ARG A 337 -10.22 8.08 -29.59
N PRO A 338 -8.98 8.60 -29.62
CA PRO A 338 -8.53 9.62 -28.66
C PRO A 338 -9.43 10.87 -28.53
N PRO A 339 -10.04 11.40 -29.62
CA PRO A 339 -10.96 12.54 -29.48
C PRO A 339 -12.20 12.22 -28.65
N LEU A 340 -12.65 10.95 -28.63
CA LEU A 340 -13.85 10.52 -27.92
C LEU A 340 -13.69 10.69 -26.41
N GLY A 341 -12.63 10.16 -25.82
CA GLY A 341 -12.41 10.28 -24.37
C GLY A 341 -12.28 11.75 -23.94
N ARG A 342 -11.58 12.58 -24.73
CA ARG A 342 -11.49 14.02 -24.45
C ARG A 342 -12.84 14.73 -24.51
N SER A 343 -13.69 14.42 -25.50
CA SER A 343 -15.03 15.00 -25.59
C SER A 343 -15.95 14.49 -24.47
N GLU A 344 -15.86 13.21 -24.12
CA GLU A 344 -16.68 12.60 -23.06
C GLU A 344 -16.38 13.23 -21.69
N ILE A 345 -15.10 13.47 -21.37
CA ILE A 345 -14.67 14.17 -20.14
C ILE A 345 -15.19 15.62 -20.14
N ALA A 346 -15.07 16.33 -21.28
CA ALA A 346 -15.57 17.69 -21.40
C ALA A 346 -17.10 17.76 -21.23
N ASP A 347 -17.84 16.90 -21.93
CA ASP A 347 -19.31 16.89 -21.92
C ASP A 347 -19.86 16.59 -20.51
N ALA A 348 -19.29 15.60 -19.80
CA ALA A 348 -19.68 15.27 -18.42
C ALA A 348 -19.46 16.45 -17.46
N THR A 349 -18.37 17.19 -17.67
CA THR A 349 -17.97 18.31 -16.81
C THR A 349 -18.62 19.66 -17.18
N GLU A 350 -19.29 19.78 -18.33
CA GLU A 350 -20.03 20.98 -18.76
C GLU A 350 -21.51 21.02 -18.32
N GLN A 351 -22.19 19.87 -18.14
CA GLN A 351 -23.66 19.79 -17.99
C GLN A 351 -24.33 20.53 -16.80
N ASP A 352 -23.59 21.08 -15.82
CA ASP A 352 -24.15 21.76 -14.60
C ASP A 352 -23.69 23.23 -14.43
N VAL A 353 -22.91 23.78 -15.39
CA VAL A 353 -22.70 25.24 -15.45
C VAL A 353 -24.02 25.97 -15.75
N ALA A 354 -24.98 25.25 -16.35
CA ALA A 354 -26.32 25.74 -16.60
C ALA A 354 -27.23 25.77 -15.35
N GLU A 355 -26.98 24.92 -14.34
CA GLU A 355 -27.86 24.74 -13.17
C GLU A 355 -27.32 25.37 -11.87
N SER A 356 -26.00 25.53 -11.71
CA SER A 356 -25.38 26.10 -10.49
C SER A 356 -24.90 27.56 -10.66
N ARG A 357 -25.64 28.53 -10.09
CA ARG A 357 -25.37 29.99 -10.23
C ARG A 357 -24.48 30.64 -9.15
N GLU A 358 -23.81 29.89 -8.27
CA GLU A 358 -23.14 30.52 -7.10
C GLU A 358 -21.63 30.27 -6.94
N ARG A 359 -20.96 29.51 -7.82
CA ARG A 359 -19.48 29.41 -7.81
C ARG A 359 -18.94 29.17 -9.20
N ALA A 360 -17.80 29.77 -9.54
CA ALA A 360 -17.07 29.37 -10.75
C ALA A 360 -16.75 27.86 -10.64
N PRO A 361 -17.17 27.03 -11.59
CA PRO A 361 -16.91 25.59 -11.55
C PRO A 361 -15.39 25.37 -11.55
N ALA A 362 -14.92 24.38 -10.78
CA ALA A 362 -13.54 23.93 -10.89
C ALA A 362 -13.28 23.46 -12.33
N PRO A 363 -12.07 23.71 -12.89
CA PRO A 363 -11.76 23.22 -14.22
C PRO A 363 -11.84 21.68 -14.22
N PRO A 364 -12.27 21.07 -15.34
CA PRO A 364 -12.31 19.63 -15.44
C PRO A 364 -10.92 19.03 -15.23
N PRO A 365 -10.83 17.79 -14.70
CA PRO A 365 -9.58 17.05 -14.65
C PRO A 365 -8.95 16.99 -16.04
N ASP A 366 -7.65 17.25 -16.10
CA ASP A 366 -6.84 17.07 -17.29
C ASP A 366 -5.83 15.94 -17.04
N PRO A 367 -6.17 14.69 -17.41
CA PRO A 367 -5.29 13.55 -17.19
C PRO A 367 -3.94 13.72 -17.87
N GLU A 368 -3.87 14.36 -19.04
CA GLU A 368 -2.62 14.51 -19.79
C GLU A 368 -1.64 15.42 -19.04
N THR A 369 -2.15 16.51 -18.45
CA THR A 369 -1.36 17.39 -17.57
C THR A 369 -0.91 16.66 -16.32
N SER A 370 -1.80 15.90 -15.66
CA SER A 370 -1.46 15.11 -14.46
C SER A 370 -0.39 14.05 -14.74
N TRP A 371 -0.52 13.31 -15.84
CA TRP A 371 0.48 12.32 -16.25
C TRP A 371 1.83 12.96 -16.58
N ALA A 372 1.84 14.12 -17.24
CA ALA A 372 3.07 14.85 -17.53
C ALA A 372 3.77 15.35 -16.25
N ALA A 373 2.99 15.82 -15.27
CA ALA A 373 3.52 16.22 -13.96
C ALA A 373 4.16 15.02 -13.22
N GLY A 374 3.49 13.86 -13.21
CA GLY A 374 4.03 12.63 -12.62
C GLY A 374 5.35 12.20 -13.28
N ALA A 375 5.43 12.21 -14.61
CA ALA A 375 6.67 11.89 -15.34
C ALA A 375 7.81 12.87 -15.01
N ALA A 376 7.51 14.16 -14.86
CA ALA A 376 8.49 15.17 -14.46
C ALA A 376 9.00 14.97 -13.02
N GLN A 377 8.11 14.60 -12.09
CA GLN A 377 8.46 14.25 -10.71
C GLN A 377 9.37 13.01 -10.67
N ALA A 378 9.00 11.94 -11.40
CA ALA A 378 9.81 10.74 -11.50
C ALA A 378 11.21 11.03 -12.06
N LEU A 379 11.31 11.83 -13.13
CA LEU A 379 12.60 12.26 -13.69
C LEU A 379 13.45 13.02 -12.68
N ALA A 380 12.85 13.95 -11.93
CA ALA A 380 13.56 14.73 -10.91
C ALA A 380 14.11 13.81 -9.81
N ALA A 381 13.31 12.86 -9.33
CA ALA A 381 13.72 11.88 -8.32
C ALA A 381 14.85 10.96 -8.82
N VAL A 382 14.74 10.42 -10.05
CA VAL A 382 15.79 9.60 -10.67
C VAL A 382 17.10 10.39 -10.79
N ASN A 383 17.03 11.62 -11.27
CA ASN A 383 18.22 12.46 -11.44
C ASN A 383 18.86 12.86 -10.10
N ALA A 384 18.06 13.06 -9.04
CA ALA A 384 18.59 13.29 -7.70
C ALA A 384 19.35 12.06 -7.17
N ALA A 385 18.78 10.86 -7.31
CA ALA A 385 19.43 9.61 -6.92
C ALA A 385 20.72 9.35 -7.71
N ARG A 386 20.68 9.58 -9.03
CA ARG A 386 21.86 9.46 -9.90
C ARG A 386 22.94 10.46 -9.53
N ALA A 387 22.58 11.71 -9.21
CA ALA A 387 23.55 12.71 -8.76
C ALA A 387 24.23 12.29 -7.44
N ALA A 388 23.49 11.71 -6.49
CA ALA A 388 24.05 11.15 -5.26
C ALA A 388 25.06 10.01 -5.53
N ALA A 389 24.86 9.26 -6.61
CA ALA A 389 25.79 8.21 -7.09
C ALA A 389 26.97 8.75 -7.93
N GLY A 390 27.04 10.06 -8.18
CA GLY A 390 28.05 10.69 -9.05
C GLY A 390 27.79 10.48 -10.54
N LEU A 391 26.57 10.11 -10.94
CA LEU A 391 26.16 9.94 -12.33
C LEU A 391 25.58 11.22 -12.93
N GLY A 392 25.70 11.34 -14.25
CA GLY A 392 25.04 12.40 -15.01
C GLY A 392 23.52 12.21 -15.11
N PRO A 393 22.77 13.31 -15.30
CA PRO A 393 21.32 13.24 -15.43
C PRO A 393 20.91 12.55 -16.73
N VAL A 394 19.72 11.95 -16.71
CA VAL A 394 19.01 11.42 -17.87
C VAL A 394 17.88 12.38 -18.25
N ARG A 395 17.20 12.09 -19.36
CA ARG A 395 16.04 12.85 -19.84
C ARG A 395 14.84 11.94 -20.05
N LEU A 396 13.65 12.52 -20.04
CA LEU A 396 12.45 11.81 -20.51
C LEU A 396 12.52 11.59 -22.03
N ASP A 397 12.01 10.45 -22.48
CA ASP A 397 11.68 10.18 -23.88
C ASP A 397 10.17 9.95 -23.99
N SER A 398 9.48 10.77 -24.79
CA SER A 398 8.02 10.73 -24.86
C SER A 398 7.47 9.39 -25.32
N ARG A 399 8.23 8.61 -26.09
CA ARG A 399 7.81 7.30 -26.61
C ARG A 399 7.82 6.24 -25.53
N LEU A 400 8.88 6.21 -24.71
CA LEU A 400 8.94 5.36 -23.53
C LEU A 400 7.89 5.79 -22.49
N THR A 401 7.67 7.09 -22.31
CA THR A 401 6.57 7.60 -21.45
C THR A 401 5.20 7.12 -21.95
N SER A 402 4.96 7.13 -23.26
CA SER A 402 3.70 6.60 -23.82
C SER A 402 3.58 5.08 -23.65
N SER A 403 4.68 4.34 -23.82
CA SER A 403 4.75 2.89 -23.62
C SER A 403 4.48 2.50 -22.17
N ALA A 404 5.19 3.11 -21.22
CA ALA A 404 4.99 2.88 -19.78
C ALA A 404 3.56 3.21 -19.34
N ARG A 405 2.97 4.30 -19.85
CA ARG A 405 1.57 4.65 -19.56
C ARG A 405 0.60 3.63 -20.15
N SER A 406 0.81 3.22 -21.39
CA SER A 406 -0.01 2.19 -22.03
C SER A 406 0.01 0.91 -21.20
N HIS A 407 1.18 0.51 -20.71
CA HIS A 407 1.34 -0.69 -19.91
C HIS A 407 0.70 -0.58 -18.52
N SER A 408 0.82 0.59 -17.86
CA SER A 408 0.12 0.89 -16.61
C SER A 408 -1.40 0.66 -16.74
N TYR A 409 -2.00 1.15 -17.82
CA TYR A 409 -3.44 0.94 -18.06
C TYR A 409 -3.77 -0.46 -18.60
N TYR A 410 -2.89 -1.09 -19.37
CA TYR A 410 -3.02 -2.52 -19.71
C TYR A 410 -3.12 -3.37 -18.45
N TRP A 411 -2.29 -3.11 -17.43
CA TRP A 411 -2.38 -3.81 -16.15
C TRP A 411 -3.74 -3.59 -15.48
N LEU A 412 -4.23 -2.35 -15.40
CA LEU A 412 -5.56 -2.06 -14.85
C LEU A 412 -6.66 -2.81 -15.61
N PHE A 413 -6.70 -2.70 -16.95
CA PHE A 413 -7.72 -3.38 -17.76
C PHE A 413 -7.73 -4.91 -17.61
N ASN A 414 -6.67 -5.49 -17.07
CA ASN A 414 -6.48 -6.93 -16.95
C ASN A 414 -6.08 -7.36 -15.53
N VAL A 415 -6.29 -6.53 -14.50
CA VAL A 415 -5.74 -6.74 -13.14
C VAL A 415 -6.21 -8.04 -12.48
N LEU A 416 -7.41 -8.50 -12.88
CA LEU A 416 -8.02 -9.74 -12.43
C LEU A 416 -7.55 -10.98 -13.21
N SER A 417 -6.72 -10.82 -14.25
CA SER A 417 -6.15 -11.92 -15.01
C SER A 417 -5.00 -12.58 -14.26
N PRO A 418 -4.96 -13.92 -14.13
CA PRO A 418 -3.79 -14.62 -13.60
C PRO A 418 -2.49 -14.34 -14.37
N ALA A 419 -2.59 -13.88 -15.63
CA ALA A 419 -1.44 -13.61 -16.49
C ALA A 419 -0.61 -12.40 -16.03
N VAL A 420 -1.20 -11.44 -15.30
CA VAL A 420 -0.51 -10.24 -14.80
C VAL A 420 -0.10 -10.35 -13.33
N ALA A 421 -0.30 -11.52 -12.71
CA ALA A 421 0.09 -11.78 -11.34
C ALA A 421 1.60 -12.07 -11.19
N GLY A 422 2.18 -11.66 -10.07
CA GLY A 422 3.60 -11.87 -9.79
C GLY A 422 4.49 -11.28 -10.90
N LEU A 423 5.50 -12.02 -11.34
CA LEU A 423 6.38 -11.60 -12.45
C LEU A 423 5.67 -11.47 -13.81
N GLY A 424 4.43 -11.96 -13.93
CA GLY A 424 3.60 -11.75 -15.12
C GLY A 424 3.26 -10.28 -15.35
N ILE A 425 3.36 -9.43 -14.32
CA ILE A 425 3.11 -7.99 -14.39
C ILE A 425 3.90 -7.28 -15.50
N HIS A 426 5.12 -7.75 -15.80
CA HIS A 426 6.01 -7.20 -16.83
C HIS A 426 5.65 -7.63 -18.27
N SER A 427 4.58 -8.40 -18.46
CA SER A 427 4.22 -8.98 -19.74
C SER A 427 2.78 -8.67 -20.13
N GLU A 428 2.56 -8.46 -21.43
CA GLU A 428 1.21 -8.35 -21.99
C GLU A 428 0.79 -9.62 -22.73
N THR A 429 -0.51 -9.90 -22.71
CA THR A 429 -1.14 -11.05 -23.37
C THR A 429 -1.73 -10.60 -24.70
N PRO A 430 -1.30 -11.17 -25.84
CA PRO A 430 -1.87 -10.83 -27.14
C PRO A 430 -3.39 -10.98 -27.19
N GLY A 431 -4.07 -9.94 -27.67
CA GLY A 431 -5.53 -9.91 -27.80
C GLY A 431 -6.29 -9.46 -26.54
N ALA A 432 -5.61 -9.27 -25.42
CA ALA A 432 -6.21 -8.65 -24.23
C ALA A 432 -6.39 -7.13 -24.43
N ALA A 433 -7.29 -6.52 -23.64
CA ALA A 433 -7.59 -5.10 -23.74
C ALA A 433 -6.33 -4.25 -23.48
N GLY A 434 -6.05 -3.29 -24.36
CA GLY A 434 -4.88 -2.41 -24.24
C GLY A 434 -3.55 -3.01 -24.71
N PHE A 435 -3.54 -4.22 -25.29
CA PHE A 435 -2.31 -4.87 -25.75
C PHE A 435 -1.54 -4.00 -26.77
N SER A 436 -0.28 -3.75 -26.47
CA SER A 436 0.67 -2.97 -27.26
C SER A 436 1.95 -3.76 -27.60
N GLY A 437 2.34 -4.73 -26.78
CA GLY A 437 3.49 -5.58 -27.02
C GLY A 437 3.80 -6.50 -25.83
N ARG A 438 4.33 -7.71 -26.08
CA ARG A 438 4.48 -8.72 -25.03
C ARG A 438 5.52 -8.36 -23.97
N GLN A 439 6.62 -7.73 -24.36
CA GLN A 439 7.74 -7.38 -23.48
C GLN A 439 7.99 -5.87 -23.55
N PRO A 440 8.69 -5.26 -22.56
CA PRO A 440 8.91 -3.81 -22.53
C PRO A 440 9.50 -3.24 -23.82
N TRP A 441 10.45 -3.94 -24.45
CA TRP A 441 11.02 -3.51 -25.73
C TRP A 441 10.06 -3.65 -26.92
N ASP A 442 9.12 -4.60 -26.89
CA ASP A 442 8.09 -4.75 -27.93
C ASP A 442 7.09 -3.58 -27.84
N ARG A 443 6.66 -3.24 -26.61
CA ARG A 443 5.79 -2.09 -26.35
C ARG A 443 6.46 -0.79 -26.75
N ALA A 444 7.70 -0.57 -26.32
CA ALA A 444 8.48 0.60 -26.70
C ALA A 444 8.61 0.74 -28.23
N THR A 445 8.81 -0.39 -28.94
CA THR A 445 8.83 -0.42 -30.41
C THR A 445 7.47 -0.03 -31.01
N ALA A 446 6.36 -0.48 -30.45
CA ALA A 446 5.01 -0.10 -30.88
C ALA A 446 4.75 1.42 -30.75
N PHE A 447 5.37 2.07 -29.76
CA PHE A 447 5.37 3.54 -29.60
C PHE A 447 6.50 4.25 -30.35
N GLY A 448 7.22 3.56 -31.23
CA GLY A 448 8.23 4.15 -32.12
C GLY A 448 9.60 4.39 -31.48
N TYR A 449 9.89 3.78 -30.33
CA TYR A 449 11.22 3.79 -29.75
C TYR A 449 12.11 2.76 -30.48
N PRO A 450 13.21 3.18 -31.13
CA PRO A 450 13.92 2.33 -32.10
C PRO A 450 14.93 1.35 -31.47
N ASN A 451 15.18 1.44 -30.16
CA ASN A 451 16.20 0.68 -29.48
C ASN A 451 15.56 -0.37 -28.57
N GLN A 452 15.93 -1.65 -28.76
CA GLN A 452 15.39 -2.76 -27.96
C GLN A 452 16.07 -2.94 -26.61
N ARG A 453 17.12 -2.17 -26.29
CA ARG A 453 17.74 -2.19 -24.95
C ARG A 453 16.90 -1.35 -23.99
N VAL A 454 15.79 -1.95 -23.59
CA VAL A 454 14.81 -1.41 -22.66
C VAL A 454 14.79 -2.28 -21.39
N GLY A 455 14.83 -1.63 -20.23
CA GLY A 455 14.52 -2.25 -18.93
C GLY A 455 13.21 -1.69 -18.39
N GLU A 456 12.70 -2.27 -17.31
CA GLU A 456 11.44 -1.86 -16.70
C GLU A 456 11.48 -2.10 -15.19
N ASP A 457 10.98 -1.12 -14.43
CA ASP A 457 10.62 -1.27 -13.02
C ASP A 457 9.14 -0.94 -12.84
N ILE A 458 8.46 -1.70 -11.98
CA ILE A 458 7.05 -1.49 -11.65
C ILE A 458 6.90 -1.37 -10.12
N ALA A 459 6.01 -0.50 -9.67
CA ALA A 459 5.62 -0.37 -8.27
C ALA A 459 4.12 -0.11 -8.13
N HIS A 460 3.61 -0.36 -6.93
CA HIS A 460 2.23 -0.08 -6.52
C HIS A 460 2.23 0.94 -5.37
N GLN A 461 2.72 2.15 -5.67
CA GLN A 461 2.75 3.28 -4.74
C GLN A 461 1.68 4.32 -5.10
N GLY A 462 1.47 5.31 -4.23
CA GLY A 462 0.51 6.40 -4.49
C GLY A 462 1.06 7.54 -5.34
N SER A 463 2.39 7.63 -5.51
CA SER A 463 3.03 8.77 -6.19
C SER A 463 4.29 8.39 -6.96
N ALA A 464 4.63 9.21 -7.96
CA ALA A 464 5.84 9.06 -8.75
C ALA A 464 7.13 9.18 -7.91
N THR A 465 7.12 10.01 -6.88
CA THR A 465 8.30 10.19 -6.00
C THR A 465 8.47 8.99 -5.08
N ASP A 466 7.37 8.45 -4.53
CA ASP A 466 7.42 7.28 -3.67
C ASP A 466 7.82 6.03 -4.46
N ALA A 467 7.32 5.86 -5.68
CA ALA A 467 7.73 4.77 -6.58
C ALA A 467 9.24 4.78 -6.87
N VAL A 468 9.78 5.94 -7.26
CA VAL A 468 11.24 6.07 -7.49
C VAL A 468 12.02 5.88 -6.19
N GLY A 469 11.50 6.40 -5.07
CA GLY A 469 12.08 6.17 -3.75
C GLY A 469 12.17 4.69 -3.42
N ASP A 470 11.11 3.94 -3.68
CA ASP A 470 11.03 2.49 -3.46
C ASP A 470 12.09 1.77 -4.32
N TRP A 471 12.12 2.02 -5.62
CA TRP A 471 13.09 1.42 -6.55
C TRP A 471 14.55 1.74 -6.20
N VAL A 472 14.86 3.00 -5.85
CA VAL A 472 16.23 3.41 -5.49
C VAL A 472 16.67 2.77 -4.17
N ASN A 473 15.75 2.53 -3.24
CA ASN A 473 16.04 1.98 -1.92
C ASN A 473 16.06 0.44 -1.89
N SER A 474 15.61 -0.22 -2.97
CA SER A 474 15.59 -1.68 -3.11
C SER A 474 16.85 -2.22 -3.82
N VAL A 475 16.92 -3.51 -4.13
CA VAL A 475 18.13 -4.14 -4.72
C VAL A 475 18.06 -4.21 -6.24
N TYR A 476 17.12 -5.00 -6.78
CA TYR A 476 17.04 -5.26 -8.21
C TYR A 476 16.59 -4.01 -8.99
N HIS A 477 15.55 -3.31 -8.54
CA HIS A 477 15.06 -2.10 -9.24
C HIS A 477 16.13 -0.99 -9.30
N ARG A 478 16.96 -0.86 -8.25
CA ARG A 478 18.05 0.12 -8.23
C ARG A 478 19.07 -0.08 -9.35
N PHE A 479 19.27 -1.31 -9.84
CA PHE A 479 20.31 -1.60 -10.82
C PHE A 479 20.13 -0.81 -12.12
N ALA A 480 18.93 -0.82 -12.70
CA ALA A 480 18.65 -0.08 -13.93
C ALA A 480 18.93 1.42 -13.79
N ILE A 481 18.51 2.01 -12.66
CA ILE A 481 18.71 3.44 -12.34
C ILE A 481 20.19 3.81 -12.23
N MET A 482 21.02 2.92 -11.66
CA MET A 482 22.46 3.17 -11.39
C MET A 482 23.38 2.80 -12.55
N ARG A 483 22.84 2.34 -13.68
CA ARG A 483 23.65 2.05 -14.87
C ARG A 483 24.20 3.32 -15.50
N ALA A 484 25.50 3.28 -15.82
CA ALA A 484 26.20 4.36 -16.52
C ALA A 484 25.76 4.52 -17.99
N ASP A 485 25.20 3.47 -18.61
CA ASP A 485 24.67 3.51 -19.97
C ASP A 485 23.17 3.85 -20.04
N LEU A 486 22.49 4.07 -18.90
CA LEU A 486 21.15 4.65 -18.89
C LEU A 486 21.19 6.06 -19.48
N SER A 487 20.37 6.32 -20.50
CA SER A 487 20.41 7.57 -21.26
C SER A 487 19.09 8.34 -21.22
N VAL A 488 17.99 7.60 -21.24
CA VAL A 488 16.63 8.14 -21.23
C VAL A 488 15.74 7.26 -20.37
N ILE A 489 14.65 7.83 -19.87
CA ILE A 489 13.60 7.10 -19.17
C ILE A 489 12.23 7.45 -19.75
N GLY A 490 11.28 6.55 -19.60
CA GLY A 490 9.85 6.80 -19.70
C GLY A 490 9.19 6.53 -18.37
N PHE A 491 8.12 7.25 -18.05
CA PHE A 491 7.35 7.00 -16.84
C PHE A 491 5.85 7.06 -17.16
N GLY A 492 5.12 6.07 -16.68
CA GLY A 492 3.67 5.98 -16.73
C GLY A 492 3.11 5.66 -15.35
N SER A 493 1.86 6.04 -15.13
CA SER A 493 1.11 5.64 -13.95
C SER A 493 -0.37 5.53 -14.27
N GLY A 494 -1.04 4.63 -13.56
CA GLY A 494 -2.49 4.48 -13.57
C GLY A 494 -2.99 4.33 -12.14
N ALA A 495 -4.19 4.85 -11.88
CA ALA A 495 -4.88 4.67 -10.62
C ALA A 495 -6.38 4.55 -10.87
N VAL A 496 -7.04 3.74 -10.05
CA VAL A 496 -8.48 3.72 -9.89
C VAL A 496 -8.78 3.21 -8.48
N GLY A 497 -9.35 4.06 -7.63
CA GLY A 497 -9.61 3.72 -6.23
C GLY A 497 -8.33 3.30 -5.49
N ALA A 498 -8.32 2.08 -4.93
CA ALA A 498 -7.15 1.55 -4.21
C ALA A 498 -6.09 0.91 -5.13
N LEU A 499 -6.40 0.69 -6.41
CA LEU A 499 -5.47 0.12 -7.37
C LEU A 499 -4.58 1.23 -7.93
N THR A 500 -3.28 1.11 -7.73
CA THR A 500 -2.29 2.05 -8.24
C THR A 500 -1.18 1.27 -8.92
N ILE A 501 -0.62 1.82 -9.99
CA ILE A 501 0.56 1.27 -10.67
C ILE A 501 1.42 2.41 -11.20
N GLN A 502 2.73 2.27 -11.05
CA GLN A 502 3.74 3.09 -11.69
C GLN A 502 4.68 2.18 -12.47
N ASP A 503 4.97 2.58 -13.70
CA ASP A 503 5.88 1.89 -14.60
C ASP A 503 6.97 2.88 -15.03
N MET A 504 8.23 2.48 -14.88
CA MET A 504 9.37 3.17 -15.46
C MET A 504 10.08 2.30 -16.49
N GLU A 505 10.11 2.78 -17.74
CA GLU A 505 10.90 2.17 -18.80
C GLU A 505 12.28 2.84 -18.92
N PHE A 506 13.33 2.03 -19.02
CA PHE A 506 14.72 2.48 -19.07
C PHE A 506 15.32 2.32 -20.45
N GLY A 507 15.74 3.40 -21.10
CA GLY A 507 16.41 3.36 -22.40
C GLY A 507 17.94 3.39 -22.28
N PHE A 508 18.59 2.26 -22.56
CA PHE A 508 20.05 2.12 -22.46
C PHE A 508 20.77 2.42 -23.78
N ALA A 509 21.73 3.34 -23.74
CA ALA A 509 22.68 3.56 -24.83
C ALA A 509 23.61 2.34 -25.02
N PRO A 510 24.23 2.13 -26.20
CA PRO A 510 25.19 1.05 -26.43
C PRO A 510 26.21 0.91 -25.28
N ALA A 511 26.31 -0.32 -24.76
CA ALA A 511 27.11 -0.59 -23.58
C ALA A 511 28.59 -0.32 -23.89
N ARG A 512 29.23 0.40 -22.99
CA ARG A 512 30.66 0.73 -23.06
C ARG A 512 31.24 0.60 -21.66
N SER A 513 32.53 0.25 -21.59
CA SER A 513 33.23 0.23 -20.30
C SER A 513 33.08 1.57 -19.60
N ALA A 514 32.80 1.53 -18.30
CA ALA A 514 32.56 2.72 -17.48
C ALA A 514 33.09 2.51 -16.06
N PRO A 515 33.43 3.58 -15.33
CA PRO A 515 33.77 3.46 -13.91
C PRO A 515 32.63 2.78 -13.13
N PRO A 516 32.93 1.85 -12.19
CA PRO A 516 31.90 1.27 -11.32
C PRO A 516 31.21 2.35 -10.49
N VAL A 517 29.90 2.24 -10.36
CA VAL A 517 29.04 3.17 -9.62
C VAL A 517 28.80 2.62 -8.22
N LEU A 518 28.98 3.44 -7.19
CA LEU A 518 28.81 3.07 -5.77
C LEU A 518 27.51 3.67 -5.24
N TYR A 519 26.69 2.87 -4.55
CA TYR A 519 25.48 3.37 -3.90
C TYR A 519 25.21 2.65 -2.55
N PRO A 520 24.85 3.33 -1.44
CA PRO A 520 24.85 4.78 -1.25
C PRO A 520 26.16 5.43 -1.69
N GLY A 521 26.04 6.63 -2.22
CA GLY A 521 27.17 7.38 -2.73
C GLY A 521 28.21 7.70 -1.64
N PRO A 522 29.47 7.95 -2.01
CA PRO A 522 30.48 8.41 -1.07
C PRO A 522 30.01 9.65 -0.29
N ALA A 523 30.07 9.58 1.05
CA ALA A 523 29.62 10.60 1.99
C ALA A 523 28.11 10.94 1.93
N GLN A 524 27.28 10.07 1.33
CA GLN A 524 25.83 10.24 1.34
C GLN A 524 25.31 10.17 2.79
N THR A 525 24.44 11.11 3.16
CA THR A 525 23.74 11.16 4.45
C THR A 525 22.26 10.84 4.27
N GLN A 526 21.54 10.62 5.38
CA GLN A 526 20.10 10.33 5.37
C GLN A 526 19.77 9.03 4.61
N VAL A 527 20.68 8.06 4.63
CA VAL A 527 20.42 6.73 4.07
C VAL A 527 19.46 5.99 5.00
N PRO A 528 18.37 5.36 4.52
CA PRO A 528 17.53 4.56 5.39
C PRO A 528 18.35 3.50 6.15
N ALA A 529 17.97 3.18 7.38
CA ALA A 529 18.69 2.18 8.17
C ALA A 529 18.25 0.75 7.83
N THR A 530 17.04 0.61 7.28
CA THR A 530 16.34 -0.65 7.06
C THR A 530 15.96 -0.82 5.59
N PHE A 531 15.92 -2.08 5.16
CA PHE A 531 15.24 -2.51 3.96
C PHE A 531 14.21 -3.56 4.36
N VAL A 532 12.95 -3.29 4.05
CA VAL A 532 11.86 -4.25 4.20
C VAL A 532 11.69 -4.86 2.82
N ASP A 533 12.01 -6.15 2.69
CA ASP A 533 11.88 -6.84 1.41
C ASP A 533 10.45 -6.74 0.86
N ASN A 534 10.37 -6.16 -0.34
CA ASN A 534 9.17 -5.99 -1.16
C ASN A 534 9.46 -6.29 -2.64
N GLU A 535 10.58 -6.96 -2.94
CA GLU A 535 10.97 -7.27 -4.31
C GLU A 535 10.55 -8.67 -4.73
N LEU A 536 10.27 -8.82 -6.02
CA LEU A 536 10.10 -10.12 -6.66
C LEU A 536 11.01 -10.14 -7.90
N PRO A 537 12.10 -10.94 -7.94
CA PRO A 537 12.51 -11.93 -6.94
C PRO A 537 13.07 -11.33 -5.64
N ASP A 538 12.91 -12.06 -4.53
CA ASP A 538 13.43 -11.69 -3.21
C ASP A 538 14.98 -11.73 -3.21
N PRO A 539 15.68 -10.61 -2.90
CA PRO A 539 17.13 -10.56 -2.81
C PRO A 539 17.67 -11.16 -1.50
N VAL A 540 16.82 -11.38 -0.50
CA VAL A 540 17.16 -12.01 0.78
C VAL A 540 17.15 -13.53 0.64
N PRO A 541 18.17 -14.25 1.15
CA PRO A 541 18.17 -15.71 1.09
C PRO A 541 16.97 -16.34 1.78
N ALA A 542 16.40 -17.39 1.18
CA ALA A 542 15.25 -18.11 1.72
C ALA A 542 15.43 -18.52 3.19
N GLY A 543 14.39 -18.31 4.00
CA GLY A 543 14.39 -18.65 5.43
C GLY A 543 15.10 -17.64 6.34
N LYS A 544 15.46 -16.45 5.83
CA LYS A 544 16.00 -15.34 6.63
C LYS A 544 14.92 -14.28 6.92
N PRO A 545 15.13 -13.41 7.92
CA PRO A 545 14.21 -12.30 8.19
C PRO A 545 14.08 -11.38 6.98
N ARG A 546 12.84 -11.00 6.62
CA ARG A 546 12.57 -10.09 5.50
C ARG A 546 13.00 -8.65 5.76
N THR A 547 13.02 -8.23 7.03
CA THR A 547 13.55 -6.92 7.43
C THR A 547 15.04 -7.04 7.65
N THR A 548 15.81 -6.36 6.80
CA THR A 548 17.27 -6.34 6.78
C THR A 548 17.79 -4.90 6.92
N GLY A 549 19.11 -4.71 6.91
CA GLY A 549 19.68 -3.37 6.79
C GLY A 549 19.71 -2.90 5.34
N TYR A 550 19.91 -1.60 5.15
CA TYR A 550 19.88 -0.99 3.82
C TYR A 550 20.93 -1.59 2.85
N PRO A 551 20.58 -1.91 1.59
CA PRO A 551 21.51 -2.55 0.66
C PRO A 551 22.58 -1.58 0.19
N VAL A 552 23.82 -2.08 0.08
CA VAL A 552 24.94 -1.36 -0.53
C VAL A 552 25.28 -2.02 -1.85
N THR A 553 25.28 -1.27 -2.95
CA THR A 553 25.49 -1.79 -4.30
C THR A 553 26.73 -1.21 -4.98
N VAL A 554 27.31 -2.01 -5.86
CA VAL A 554 28.32 -1.58 -6.83
C VAL A 554 27.87 -2.04 -8.21
N THR A 555 27.52 -1.08 -9.08
CA THR A 555 27.05 -1.36 -10.44
C THR A 555 28.22 -1.22 -11.42
N PHE A 556 28.57 -2.31 -12.08
CA PHE A 556 29.59 -2.32 -13.13
C PHE A 556 28.93 -2.19 -14.51
N SER A 557 29.67 -1.74 -15.53
CA SER A 557 29.12 -1.72 -16.89
C SER A 557 28.84 -3.15 -17.37
N VAL A 558 27.72 -3.39 -18.04
CA VAL A 558 27.43 -4.69 -18.66
C VAL A 558 28.38 -5.03 -19.82
N ALA A 559 29.20 -4.08 -20.28
CA ALA A 559 30.28 -4.34 -21.24
C ALA A 559 31.57 -4.87 -20.58
N ASP A 560 31.65 -4.83 -19.24
CA ASP A 560 32.85 -5.20 -18.51
C ASP A 560 32.81 -6.65 -18.00
N THR A 561 33.97 -7.30 -18.03
CA THR A 561 34.19 -8.58 -17.35
C THR A 561 34.58 -8.33 -15.89
N VAL A 562 33.81 -8.88 -14.95
CA VAL A 562 33.98 -8.62 -13.52
C VAL A 562 34.20 -9.92 -12.75
N ARG A 563 35.25 -9.95 -11.92
CA ARG A 563 35.42 -10.95 -10.87
C ARG A 563 35.47 -10.26 -9.52
N LEU A 564 34.40 -10.37 -8.75
CA LEU A 564 34.35 -9.86 -7.38
C LEU A 564 35.27 -10.71 -6.49
N SER A 565 36.13 -10.04 -5.71
CA SER A 565 37.07 -10.69 -4.78
C SER A 565 36.66 -10.49 -3.33
N ALA A 566 36.16 -9.30 -2.98
CA ALA A 566 35.61 -9.01 -1.66
C ALA A 566 34.57 -7.88 -1.76
N PHE A 567 33.55 -7.94 -0.91
CA PHE A 567 32.63 -6.82 -0.66
C PHE A 567 32.17 -6.90 0.80
N THR A 568 32.52 -5.90 1.60
CA THR A 568 32.30 -5.90 3.05
C THR A 568 31.78 -4.55 3.53
N LEU A 569 31.09 -4.57 4.67
CA LEU A 569 30.61 -3.38 5.38
C LEU A 569 31.13 -3.43 6.81
N ALA A 570 31.62 -2.30 7.31
CA ALA A 570 32.04 -2.12 8.70
C ALA A 570 31.16 -1.06 9.38
N GLY A 571 30.81 -1.31 10.65
CA GLY A 571 30.07 -0.40 11.50
C GLY A 571 30.90 0.78 12.00
N PRO A 572 30.29 1.71 12.76
CA PRO A 572 30.96 2.90 13.29
C PRO A 572 32.17 2.61 14.20
N ASP A 573 32.18 1.44 14.83
CA ASP A 573 33.24 0.92 15.70
C ASP A 573 34.33 0.14 14.93
N GLY A 574 34.19 0.02 13.61
CA GLY A 574 35.06 -0.78 12.75
C GLY A 574 34.74 -2.27 12.72
N THR A 575 33.70 -2.72 13.43
CA THR A 575 33.29 -4.12 13.45
C THR A 575 32.64 -4.50 12.11
N ALA A 576 32.99 -5.67 11.57
CA ALA A 576 32.37 -6.17 10.35
C ALA A 576 30.87 -6.44 10.54
N VAL A 577 30.05 -5.94 9.63
CA VAL A 577 28.61 -6.19 9.58
C VAL A 577 28.36 -7.50 8.86
N VAL A 578 27.59 -8.40 9.48
CA VAL A 578 27.14 -9.64 8.84
C VAL A 578 26.17 -9.28 7.72
N ALA A 579 26.41 -9.77 6.51
CA ALA A 579 25.62 -9.43 5.33
C ALA A 579 25.52 -10.60 4.35
N TYR A 580 24.47 -10.57 3.52
CA TYR A 580 24.30 -11.42 2.35
C TYR A 580 24.90 -10.75 1.12
N LEU A 581 25.52 -11.53 0.24
CA LEU A 581 26.17 -11.03 -0.96
C LEU A 581 25.46 -11.57 -2.20
N LEU A 582 25.02 -10.65 -3.06
CA LEU A 582 24.61 -10.93 -4.43
C LEU A 582 25.75 -10.52 -5.37
N PRO A 583 26.43 -11.47 -6.04
CA PRO A 583 27.55 -11.16 -6.91
C PRO A 583 27.10 -10.63 -8.28
N PRO A 584 28.00 -9.96 -9.04
CA PRO A 584 27.76 -9.57 -10.42
C PRO A 584 27.43 -10.78 -11.31
N SER A 585 26.34 -10.67 -12.05
CA SER A 585 25.88 -11.66 -13.03
C SER A 585 25.03 -10.98 -14.10
N ALA A 586 24.63 -11.71 -15.14
CA ALA A 586 23.66 -11.20 -16.10
C ALA A 586 22.31 -10.84 -15.44
N ALA A 587 21.87 -11.63 -14.46
CA ALA A 587 20.61 -11.41 -13.74
C ALA A 587 20.64 -10.19 -12.80
N THR A 588 21.82 -9.74 -12.39
CA THR A 588 21.99 -8.53 -11.57
C THR A 588 22.47 -7.33 -12.40
N GLU A 589 22.36 -7.42 -13.72
CA GLU A 589 22.86 -6.39 -14.65
C GLU A 589 24.33 -6.02 -14.40
N ASN A 590 25.14 -7.03 -14.09
CA ASN A 590 26.54 -6.92 -13.68
C ASN A 590 26.76 -6.11 -12.40
N SER A 591 25.76 -5.99 -11.52
CA SER A 591 25.86 -5.32 -10.22
C SER A 591 26.13 -6.31 -9.09
N ALA A 592 26.89 -5.87 -8.09
CA ALA A 592 27.01 -6.54 -6.79
C ALA A 592 26.13 -5.83 -5.77
N SER A 593 25.51 -6.57 -4.85
CA SER A 593 24.78 -6.03 -3.70
C SER A 593 25.20 -6.72 -2.41
N LEU A 594 25.39 -5.94 -1.36
CA LEU A 594 25.67 -6.38 0.00
C LEU A 594 24.50 -5.96 0.89
N LEU A 595 23.77 -6.94 1.43
CA LEU A 595 22.57 -6.75 2.24
C LEU A 595 22.89 -7.06 3.71
N PRO A 596 23.00 -6.07 4.61
CA PRO A 596 23.20 -6.32 6.03
C PRO A 596 22.11 -7.23 6.60
N ALA A 597 22.48 -8.27 7.34
CA ALA A 597 21.54 -9.28 7.86
C ALA A 597 20.59 -8.75 8.96
N ALA A 598 20.79 -7.52 9.43
CA ALA A 598 19.97 -6.84 10.41
C ALA A 598 19.92 -5.33 10.11
N PRO A 599 18.87 -4.62 10.56
CA PRO A 599 18.79 -3.16 10.53
C PRO A 599 20.09 -2.48 10.97
N LEU A 600 20.48 -1.44 10.23
CA LEU A 600 21.60 -0.59 10.61
C LEU A 600 21.20 0.33 11.79
N SER A 601 22.18 0.84 12.53
CA SER A 601 21.94 1.83 13.59
C SER A 601 21.57 3.18 12.96
N PRO A 602 20.53 3.88 13.45
CA PRO A 602 20.20 5.23 13.00
C PRO A 602 21.30 6.25 13.31
N GLY A 603 21.45 7.27 12.47
CA GLY A 603 22.42 8.36 12.62
C GLY A 603 23.90 7.93 12.62
N ALA A 604 24.19 6.72 12.17
CA ALA A 604 25.49 6.08 12.29
C ALA A 604 26.23 6.03 10.95
N THR A 605 27.56 6.12 10.98
CA THR A 605 28.39 6.07 9.76
C THR A 605 28.96 4.68 9.55
N TYR A 606 28.75 4.13 8.36
CA TYR A 606 29.24 2.83 7.94
C TYR A 606 30.31 2.98 6.86
N SER A 607 31.26 2.05 6.80
CA SER A 607 32.30 2.01 5.78
C SER A 607 32.18 0.76 4.91
N ALA A 608 31.94 0.94 3.61
CA ALA A 608 31.91 -0.14 2.63
C ALA A 608 33.27 -0.28 1.94
N HIS A 609 33.68 -1.51 1.66
CA HIS A 609 34.92 -1.83 0.95
C HIS A 609 34.67 -2.89 -0.11
N VAL A 610 35.12 -2.63 -1.33
CA VAL A 610 34.98 -3.55 -2.47
C VAL A 610 36.32 -3.77 -3.16
N VAL A 611 36.60 -5.03 -3.47
CA VAL A 611 37.75 -5.46 -4.28
C VAL A 611 37.24 -6.31 -5.43
N ALA A 612 37.56 -5.94 -6.66
CA ALA A 612 37.21 -6.67 -7.86
C ALA A 612 38.33 -6.62 -8.90
N VAL A 613 38.25 -7.50 -9.90
CA VAL A 613 39.03 -7.39 -11.13
C VAL A 613 38.06 -7.07 -12.27
N VAL A 614 38.22 -5.89 -12.87
CA VAL A 614 37.39 -5.36 -13.96
C VAL A 614 38.25 -5.28 -15.22
N ASN A 615 37.93 -6.06 -16.25
CA ASN A 615 38.72 -6.16 -17.49
C ASN A 615 40.22 -6.40 -17.23
N GLY A 616 40.53 -7.29 -16.28
CA GLY A 616 41.90 -7.63 -15.88
C GLY A 616 42.59 -6.60 -14.98
N ARG A 617 41.96 -5.47 -14.66
CA ARG A 617 42.50 -4.43 -13.77
C ARG A 617 41.89 -4.52 -12.37
N ARG A 618 42.73 -4.38 -11.33
CA ARG A 618 42.26 -4.34 -9.94
C ARG A 618 41.47 -3.06 -9.68
N PHE A 619 40.25 -3.22 -9.16
CA PHE A 619 39.42 -2.19 -8.57
C PHE A 619 39.38 -2.41 -7.06
N ASP A 620 39.73 -1.39 -6.29
CA ASP A 620 39.82 -1.43 -4.84
C ASP A 620 39.35 -0.08 -4.28
N ARG A 621 38.24 -0.07 -3.57
CA ARG A 621 37.59 1.16 -3.10
C ARG A 621 36.99 0.98 -1.73
N THR A 622 37.26 1.94 -0.86
CA THR A 622 36.59 2.13 0.43
C THR A 622 35.86 3.45 0.41
N TRP A 623 34.62 3.48 0.89
CA TRP A 623 33.84 4.70 1.07
C TRP A 623 32.95 4.58 2.30
N SER A 624 32.27 5.67 2.66
CA SER A 624 31.36 5.70 3.80
C SER A 624 30.05 6.40 3.47
N PHE A 625 29.02 6.08 4.22
CA PHE A 625 27.72 6.75 4.21
C PHE A 625 27.15 6.81 5.62
N THR A 626 26.18 7.70 5.85
CA THR A 626 25.56 7.91 7.16
C THR A 626 24.05 7.67 7.09
N THR A 627 23.54 6.83 8.00
CA THR A 627 22.11 6.52 8.08
C THR A 627 21.30 7.71 8.61
N ALA A 628 20.02 7.76 8.27
CA ALA A 628 19.04 8.71 8.82
C ALA A 628 18.90 8.52 10.35
N SER A 629 18.62 9.61 11.07
CA SER A 629 18.55 9.65 12.54
C SER A 629 17.28 9.03 13.11
#